data_AF-X1Q7W5-F1
#
_entry.id   AF-X1Q7W5-F1
#
_cell.length_a   1.000
_cell.length_b   1.000
_cell.length_c   1.000
_cell.angle_alpha   90.00
_cell.angle_beta   90.00
_cell.angle_gamma   90.00
#
_symmetry.space_group_name_H-M   'P 1'
#
loop_
_entity.id
_entity.type
_entity.pdbx_description
1 polymer ?
#
loop_
_entity_poly.entity_id
_entity_poly.type
_entity_poly.pdbx_seq_one_letter_code
_entity_poly.pdbx_strand_id
1 'polypeptide(L)'
;LKLLRRAINIFLKKLSPLLFHHKSQLGGFYSVHVWKTTKPLEPHLHVHLNLLNVAYHPRQKAFHRFKPFVDHYKVKIAWRASLSSVGLWDSPLASFLPDCHVGYIKLSHKEKVVSRISYVFRKPIVDINKNIDSCDTTHVNPDERTTASDTDWYVSKEV
;
A
#
# COMPACT_ATOMS: atom_id res chain seq x y z
N LEU A 1 -10.33 6.06 4.98
CA LEU A 1 -9.15 6.54 4.18
C LEU A 1 -8.36 7.69 4.82
N LYS A 2 -8.97 8.74 5.37
CA LYS A 2 -8.24 9.91 5.95
C LYS A 2 -7.19 9.51 7.01
N LEU A 3 -7.55 8.63 7.96
CA LEU A 3 -6.64 8.14 8.99
C LEU A 3 -5.45 7.36 8.41
N LEU A 4 -5.68 6.51 7.41
CA LEU A 4 -4.62 5.76 6.75
C LEU A 4 -3.64 6.70 6.03
N ARG A 5 -4.13 7.72 5.33
CA ARG A 5 -3.25 8.75 4.72
C ARG A 5 -2.42 9.47 5.78
N ARG A 6 -3.01 9.78 6.95
CA ARG A 6 -2.27 10.35 8.09
C ARG A 6 -1.20 9.39 8.61
N ALA A 7 -1.52 8.09 8.74
CA ALA A 7 -0.54 7.07 9.13
C ALA A 7 0.63 6.99 8.15
N ILE A 8 0.37 7.01 6.83
CA ILE A 8 1.43 7.01 5.79
C ILE A 8 2.35 8.22 5.95
N ASN A 9 1.81 9.41 6.19
CA ASN A 9 2.62 10.61 6.39
C ASN A 9 3.46 10.54 7.68
N ILE A 10 2.92 9.97 8.76
CA ILE A 10 3.68 9.74 10.00
C ILE A 10 4.78 8.69 9.77
N PHE A 11 4.47 7.66 8.99
CA PHE A 11 5.42 6.61 8.64
C PHE A 11 6.60 7.15 7.85
N LEU A 12 6.36 8.01 6.84
CA LEU A 12 7.43 8.68 6.11
C LEU A 12 8.36 9.47 7.04
N LYS A 13 7.80 10.22 8.00
CA LYS A 13 8.59 10.95 9.00
C LYS A 13 9.42 10.02 9.90
N LYS A 14 8.87 8.87 10.29
CA LYS A 14 9.57 7.85 11.10
C LYS A 14 10.62 7.08 10.29
N LEU A 15 10.43 6.94 8.99
CA LEU A 15 11.32 6.21 8.10
C LEU A 15 12.53 7.06 7.69
N SER A 16 12.38 8.37 7.47
CA SER A 16 13.48 9.29 7.15
C SER A 16 14.75 9.08 7.99
N PRO A 17 14.71 9.11 9.35
CA PRO A 17 15.91 8.94 10.17
C PRO A 17 16.52 7.54 10.10
N LEU A 18 15.79 6.54 9.59
CA LEU A 18 16.32 5.19 9.36
C LEU A 18 17.09 5.08 8.04
N LEU A 19 16.85 5.99 7.09
CA LEU A 19 17.47 6.00 5.76
C LEU A 19 18.61 7.02 5.66
N PHE A 20 18.52 8.13 6.37
CA PHE A 20 19.54 9.19 6.37
C PHE A 20 19.44 10.07 7.63
N HIS A 21 20.55 10.74 7.98
CA HIS A 21 20.65 11.52 9.23
C HIS A 21 20.32 13.02 9.10
N HIS A 22 20.05 13.52 7.88
CA HIS A 22 19.79 14.94 7.65
C HIS A 22 18.30 15.29 7.74
N LYS A 23 17.99 16.57 8.01
CA LYS A 23 16.62 17.10 8.03
C LYS A 23 16.07 17.25 6.61
N SER A 24 15.78 16.12 5.99
CA SER A 24 15.36 16.03 4.60
C SER A 24 14.04 15.27 4.45
N GLN A 25 13.32 15.62 3.39
CA GLN A 25 11.98 15.12 3.13
C GLN A 25 12.05 13.98 2.11
N LEU A 26 11.48 12.83 2.46
CA LEU A 26 11.30 11.71 1.54
C LEU A 26 10.25 12.06 0.49
N GLY A 27 10.58 11.78 -0.77
CA GLY A 27 9.64 11.83 -1.88
C GLY A 27 9.17 10.43 -2.27
N GLY A 28 7.91 10.32 -2.68
CA GLY A 28 7.34 9.06 -3.13
C GLY A 28 5.87 9.19 -3.50
N PHE A 29 5.28 8.08 -3.88
CA PHE A 29 3.86 7.95 -4.18
C PHE A 29 3.35 6.64 -3.60
N TYR A 30 2.04 6.56 -3.38
CA TYR A 30 1.42 5.35 -2.88
C TYR A 30 0.08 5.09 -3.54
N SER A 31 -0.30 3.80 -3.56
CA SER A 31 -1.64 3.34 -3.87
C SER A 31 -2.21 2.60 -2.65
N VAL A 32 -3.51 2.78 -2.41
CA VAL A 32 -4.24 2.06 -1.35
C VAL A 32 -5.18 1.08 -2.03
N HIS A 33 -5.06 -0.19 -1.70
CA HIS A 33 -5.90 -1.26 -2.21
C HIS A 33 -6.73 -1.84 -1.06
N VAL A 34 -7.98 -2.20 -1.33
CA VAL A 34 -8.91 -2.73 -0.32
C VAL A 34 -9.24 -4.22 -0.52
N TRP A 35 -8.74 -4.84 -1.58
CA TRP A 35 -8.88 -6.28 -1.89
C TRP A 35 -7.53 -6.90 -2.22
N LYS A 36 -7.47 -8.23 -2.21
CA LYS A 36 -6.27 -8.99 -2.55
C LYS A 36 -6.23 -9.24 -4.06
N THR A 37 -5.08 -9.05 -4.69
CA THR A 37 -4.93 -9.28 -6.15
C THR A 37 -5.36 -10.68 -6.60
N THR A 38 -5.01 -11.73 -5.84
CA THR A 38 -5.31 -13.12 -6.20
C THR A 38 -6.71 -13.56 -5.77
N LYS A 39 -7.37 -12.75 -4.94
CA LYS A 39 -8.69 -13.03 -4.38
C LYS A 39 -9.44 -11.70 -4.24
N PRO A 40 -9.83 -11.07 -5.36
CA PRO A 40 -10.39 -9.71 -5.38
C PRO A 40 -11.71 -9.55 -4.63
N LEU A 41 -12.42 -10.63 -4.30
CA LEU A 41 -13.64 -10.59 -3.48
C LEU A 41 -13.35 -10.65 -1.96
N GLU A 42 -12.11 -10.97 -1.54
CA GLU A 42 -11.72 -10.96 -0.13
C GLU A 42 -11.21 -9.58 0.30
N PRO A 43 -11.77 -8.98 1.38
CA PRO A 43 -11.26 -7.74 1.95
C PRO A 43 -9.78 -7.87 2.36
N HIS A 44 -8.93 -6.99 1.83
CA HIS A 44 -7.50 -6.99 2.11
C HIS A 44 -6.91 -5.58 1.95
N LEU A 45 -7.06 -4.77 3.00
CA LEU A 45 -6.55 -3.40 3.02
C LEU A 45 -5.01 -3.39 3.09
N HIS A 46 -4.37 -2.89 2.04
CA HIS A 46 -2.92 -2.75 2.00
C HIS A 46 -2.49 -1.48 1.24
N VAL A 47 -1.25 -1.06 1.47
CA VAL A 47 -0.66 0.13 0.87
C VAL A 47 0.60 -0.27 0.13
N HIS A 48 0.67 0.10 -1.14
CA HIS A 48 1.91 0.07 -1.90
C HIS A 48 2.57 1.45 -1.82
N LEU A 49 3.64 1.57 -1.04
CA LEU A 49 4.45 2.79 -0.96
C LEU A 49 5.71 2.63 -1.82
N ASN A 50 5.91 3.53 -2.78
CA ASN A 50 7.10 3.59 -3.60
C ASN A 50 7.89 4.85 -3.25
N LEU A 51 9.12 4.65 -2.78
CA LEU A 51 10.04 5.72 -2.41
C LEU A 51 11.12 5.85 -3.46
N LEU A 52 11.41 7.09 -3.86
CA LEU A 52 12.58 7.37 -4.67
C LEU A 52 13.79 7.43 -3.75
N ASN A 53 14.95 6.95 -4.19
CA ASN A 53 16.21 7.02 -3.43
C ASN A 53 16.84 8.42 -3.46
N VAL A 54 15.98 9.44 -3.31
CA VAL A 54 16.26 10.86 -3.37
C VAL A 54 15.44 11.55 -2.28
N ALA A 55 16.07 12.44 -1.53
CA ALA A 55 15.41 13.27 -0.53
C ALA A 55 15.69 14.75 -0.78
N TYR A 56 14.69 15.58 -0.50
CA TYR A 56 14.78 17.03 -0.65
C TYR A 56 15.28 17.67 0.65
N HIS A 57 16.29 18.53 0.57
CA HIS A 57 16.80 19.30 1.71
C HIS A 57 16.26 20.73 1.64
N PRO A 58 15.25 21.12 2.45
CA PRO A 58 14.57 22.40 2.30
C PRO A 58 15.48 23.62 2.47
N ARG A 59 16.42 23.58 3.42
CA ARG A 59 17.35 24.71 3.65
C ARG A 59 18.34 24.92 2.50
N GLN A 60 18.86 23.84 1.92
CA GLN A 60 19.81 23.88 0.81
C GLN A 60 19.10 23.99 -0.55
N LYS A 61 17.76 23.85 -0.58
CA LYS A 61 16.93 23.78 -1.79
C LYS A 61 17.45 22.76 -2.81
N ALA A 62 18.02 21.66 -2.34
CA ALA A 62 18.70 20.67 -3.17
C ALA A 62 18.20 19.25 -2.89
N PHE A 63 18.31 18.39 -3.89
CA PHE A 63 18.07 16.96 -3.77
C PHE A 63 19.39 16.21 -3.54
N HIS A 64 19.38 15.23 -2.64
CA HIS A 64 20.51 14.31 -2.47
C HIS A 64 20.02 12.87 -2.53
N ARG A 65 20.92 11.99 -2.94
CA ARG A 65 20.68 10.55 -2.96
C ARG A 65 21.04 9.95 -1.61
N PHE A 66 20.32 8.91 -1.23
CA PHE A 66 20.64 8.08 -0.07
C PHE A 66 20.67 6.61 -0.48
N LYS A 67 21.35 5.78 0.31
CA LYS A 67 21.32 4.33 0.12
C LYS A 67 19.96 3.82 0.60
N PRO A 68 19.15 3.15 -0.24
CA PRO A 68 17.79 2.74 0.12
C PRO A 68 17.79 1.44 0.93
N PHE A 69 18.76 1.28 1.84
CA PHE A 69 18.87 0.10 2.68
C PHE A 69 18.33 0.44 4.06
N VAL A 70 17.32 -0.30 4.48
CA VAL A 70 16.70 -0.17 5.79
C VAL A 70 16.42 -1.55 6.33
N ASP A 71 16.65 -1.72 7.62
CA ASP A 71 16.32 -2.94 8.33
C ASP A 71 14.80 -3.19 8.29
N HIS A 72 14.42 -4.38 7.82
CA HIS A 72 13.01 -4.75 7.61
C HIS A 72 12.22 -4.76 8.91
N TYR A 73 12.84 -5.18 10.02
CA TYR A 73 12.21 -5.16 11.34
C TYR A 73 11.96 -3.72 11.82
N LYS A 74 12.92 -2.81 11.61
CA LYS A 74 12.72 -1.37 11.89
C LYS A 74 11.60 -0.75 11.05
N VAL A 75 11.44 -1.16 9.80
CA VAL A 75 10.31 -0.75 8.95
C VAL A 75 8.97 -1.18 9.56
N LYS A 76 8.86 -2.45 9.99
CA LYS A 76 7.64 -2.98 10.62
C LYS A 76 7.29 -2.22 11.91
N ILE A 77 8.29 -1.94 12.76
CA ILE A 77 8.10 -1.15 13.98
C ILE A 77 7.62 0.27 13.65
N ALA A 78 8.26 0.94 12.69
CA ALA A 78 7.88 2.29 12.28
C ALA A 78 6.45 2.31 11.71
N TRP A 79 6.06 1.28 10.96
CA TRP A 79 4.72 1.16 10.40
C TRP A 79 3.67 0.96 11.49
N ARG A 80 3.90 0.00 12.40
CA ARG A 80 3.05 -0.21 13.58
C ARG A 80 2.85 1.09 14.36
N ALA A 81 3.94 1.77 14.72
CA ALA A 81 3.87 3.00 15.50
C ALA A 81 3.07 4.11 14.79
N SER A 82 3.08 4.11 13.45
CA SER A 82 2.30 5.07 12.65
C SER A 82 0.81 4.72 12.66
N LEU A 83 0.46 3.44 12.53
CA LEU A 83 -0.91 2.96 12.61
C LEU A 83 -1.51 3.18 14.01
N SER A 84 -0.78 2.83 15.07
CA SER A 84 -1.22 3.04 16.46
C SER A 84 -1.48 4.52 16.75
N SER A 85 -0.65 5.43 16.24
CA SER A 85 -0.79 6.88 16.46
C SER A 85 -2.07 7.49 15.87
N VAL A 86 -2.79 6.75 15.02
CA VAL A 86 -4.06 7.18 14.42
C VAL A 86 -5.21 6.23 14.77
N GLY A 87 -5.03 5.33 15.73
CA GLY A 87 -6.05 4.37 16.16
C GLY A 87 -6.35 3.24 15.16
N LEU A 88 -5.41 2.94 14.25
CA LEU A 88 -5.56 1.85 13.26
C LEU A 88 -4.76 0.59 13.64
N TRP A 89 -4.26 0.52 14.87
CA TRP A 89 -3.57 -0.66 15.40
C TRP A 89 -3.76 -0.71 16.91
N ASP A 90 -4.43 -1.76 17.36
CA ASP A 90 -4.91 -1.97 18.72
C ASP A 90 -4.28 -3.20 19.40
N SER A 91 -3.51 -4.01 18.68
CA SER A 91 -2.88 -5.19 19.25
C SER A 91 -1.96 -4.82 20.44
N PRO A 92 -2.18 -5.42 21.62
CA PRO A 92 -1.43 -5.08 22.84
C PRO A 92 -0.03 -5.72 22.87
N LEU A 93 0.24 -6.69 22.00
CA LEU A 93 1.51 -7.42 21.99
C LEU A 93 2.57 -6.67 21.18
N ALA A 94 3.67 -6.28 21.83
CA ALA A 94 4.78 -5.61 21.17
C ALA A 94 5.48 -6.48 20.10
N SER A 95 5.34 -7.81 20.16
CA SER A 95 5.83 -8.74 19.15
C SER A 95 4.91 -8.83 17.93
N PHE A 96 3.65 -8.43 18.05
CA PHE A 96 2.71 -8.43 16.93
C PHE A 96 3.01 -7.24 16.03
N LEU A 97 3.52 -7.53 14.84
CA LEU A 97 3.95 -6.55 13.85
C LEU A 97 3.08 -6.66 12.59
N PRO A 98 2.80 -5.54 11.91
CA PRO A 98 2.10 -5.58 10.64
C PRO A 98 2.93 -6.33 9.61
N ASP A 99 2.23 -7.01 8.69
CA ASP A 99 2.89 -7.55 7.52
C ASP A 99 3.40 -6.39 6.64
N CYS A 100 4.64 -6.53 6.18
CA CYS A 100 5.32 -5.53 5.37
C CYS A 100 6.26 -6.27 4.44
N HIS A 101 6.28 -5.90 3.17
CA HIS A 101 7.27 -6.37 2.21
C HIS A 101 8.10 -5.19 1.72
N VAL A 102 9.41 -5.25 1.97
CA VAL A 102 10.36 -4.24 1.54
C VAL A 102 11.14 -4.80 0.35
N GLY A 103 11.19 -4.03 -0.73
CA GLY A 103 11.92 -4.42 -1.94
C GLY A 103 12.62 -3.21 -2.55
N TYR A 104 13.76 -3.46 -3.19
CA TYR A 104 14.51 -2.46 -3.93
C TYR A 104 14.60 -2.85 -5.40
N ILE A 105 14.29 -1.90 -6.28
CA ILE A 105 14.45 -2.04 -7.73
C ILE A 105 15.42 -0.95 -8.17
N LYS A 106 16.54 -1.36 -8.78
CA LYS A 106 17.47 -0.42 -9.41
C LYS A 106 16.77 0.27 -10.59
N LEU A 107 16.90 1.59 -10.69
CA LEU A 107 16.33 2.36 -11.82
C LEU A 107 16.88 1.93 -13.19
N SER A 108 18.06 1.32 -13.23
CA SER A 108 18.61 0.72 -14.45
C SER A 108 17.76 -0.45 -14.97
N HIS A 109 16.98 -1.12 -14.11
CA HIS A 109 16.05 -2.19 -14.49
C HIS A 109 14.68 -1.60 -14.88
N LYS A 110 14.66 -0.80 -15.95
CA LYS A 110 13.50 0.00 -16.37
C LYS A 110 12.21 -0.84 -16.48
N GLU A 111 12.28 -2.00 -17.11
CA GLU A 111 11.13 -2.90 -17.28
C GLU A 111 10.52 -3.34 -15.95
N LYS A 112 11.36 -3.67 -14.95
CA LYS A 112 10.90 -4.04 -13.61
C LYS A 112 10.26 -2.87 -12.88
N VAL A 113 10.79 -1.66 -13.06
CA VAL A 113 10.21 -0.43 -12.50
C VAL A 113 8.82 -0.17 -13.10
N VAL A 114 8.72 -0.19 -14.43
CA VAL A 114 7.44 0.03 -15.14
C VAL A 114 6.42 -1.03 -14.75
N SER A 115 6.80 -2.32 -14.80
CA SER A 115 5.94 -3.44 -14.39
C SER A 115 5.44 -3.26 -12.94
N ARG A 116 6.30 -2.86 -12.01
CA ARG A 116 5.91 -2.61 -10.62
C ARG A 116 4.94 -1.45 -10.50
N ILE A 117 5.18 -0.33 -11.18
CA ILE A 117 4.28 0.84 -11.15
C ILE A 117 2.93 0.47 -11.75
N SER A 118 2.91 -0.18 -12.91
CA SER A 118 1.68 -0.66 -13.56
C SER A 118 0.89 -1.60 -12.66
N TYR A 119 1.56 -2.50 -11.94
CA TYR A 119 0.92 -3.38 -10.97
C TYR A 119 0.32 -2.60 -9.79
N VAL A 120 1.07 -1.67 -9.21
CA VAL A 120 0.66 -0.88 -8.03
C VAL A 120 -0.54 0.02 -8.32
N PHE A 121 -0.70 0.49 -9.55
CA PHE A 121 -1.82 1.33 -9.96
C PHE A 121 -2.83 0.60 -10.86
N ARG A 122 -2.76 -0.73 -10.89
CA ARG A 122 -3.64 -1.54 -11.72
C ARG A 122 -5.09 -1.35 -11.27
N LYS A 123 -5.99 -1.24 -12.24
CA LYS A 123 -7.41 -1.07 -11.98
C LYS A 123 -8.01 -2.33 -11.34
N PRO A 124 -8.99 -2.18 -10.42
CA PRO A 124 -9.65 -3.30 -9.74
C PRO A 124 -10.21 -4.34 -10.71
N ILE A 125 -10.84 -3.86 -11.78
CA ILE A 125 -11.46 -4.68 -12.83
C ILE A 125 -10.48 -5.68 -13.46
N VAL A 126 -9.19 -5.35 -13.54
CA VAL A 126 -8.17 -6.25 -14.10
C VAL A 126 -7.91 -7.42 -13.15
N ASP A 127 -7.97 -7.20 -11.85
CA ASP A 127 -7.80 -8.26 -10.86
C ASP A 127 -9.03 -9.15 -10.78
N ILE A 128 -10.23 -8.55 -10.83
CA ILE A 128 -11.51 -9.28 -10.92
C ILE A 128 -11.53 -10.14 -12.17
N ASN A 129 -11.33 -9.56 -13.35
CA ASN A 129 -11.37 -10.30 -14.61
C ASN A 129 -10.34 -11.46 -14.69
N LYS A 130 -9.25 -11.39 -13.92
CA LYS A 130 -8.21 -12.43 -13.90
C LYS A 130 -8.42 -13.50 -12.85
N ASN A 131 -9.12 -13.20 -11.75
CA ASN A 131 -9.14 -14.05 -10.55
C ASN A 131 -10.54 -14.23 -9.95
N ILE A 132 -11.61 -13.82 -10.66
CA ILE A 132 -12.98 -13.97 -10.15
C ILE A 132 -13.33 -15.45 -9.91
N ASP A 133 -12.91 -16.33 -10.81
CA ASP A 133 -13.17 -17.77 -10.72
C ASP A 133 -12.43 -18.46 -9.57
N SER A 134 -11.37 -17.84 -9.03
CA SER A 134 -10.61 -18.35 -7.89
C SER A 134 -11.04 -17.76 -6.55
N CYS A 135 -12.11 -16.97 -6.53
CA CYS A 135 -12.66 -16.40 -5.31
C CYS A 135 -13.68 -17.36 -4.66
N ASP A 136 -13.67 -17.40 -3.33
CA ASP A 136 -14.69 -18.10 -2.57
C ASP A 136 -15.99 -17.28 -2.57
N THR A 137 -17.04 -17.83 -3.19
CA THR A 137 -18.37 -17.22 -3.27
C THR A 137 -19.36 -17.85 -2.29
N THR A 138 -18.94 -18.80 -1.45
CA THR A 138 -19.84 -19.55 -0.55
C THR A 138 -20.45 -18.71 0.58
N HIS A 139 -19.83 -17.57 0.89
CA HIS A 139 -20.34 -16.58 1.83
C HIS A 139 -21.19 -15.48 1.17
N VAL A 140 -21.37 -15.53 -0.15
CA VAL A 140 -22.33 -14.67 -0.87
C VAL A 140 -23.69 -15.34 -0.75
N ASN A 141 -24.62 -14.68 -0.06
CA ASN A 141 -25.90 -15.27 0.35
C ASN A 141 -26.68 -15.81 -0.88
N PRO A 142 -26.96 -17.11 -0.99
CA PRO A 142 -27.57 -17.70 -2.18
C PRO A 142 -29.07 -17.39 -2.32
N ASP A 143 -29.72 -16.78 -1.33
CA ASP A 143 -31.14 -16.41 -1.37
C ASP A 143 -31.42 -15.13 -2.17
N GLU A 144 -30.39 -14.49 -2.74
CA GLU A 144 -30.53 -13.59 -3.89
C GLU A 144 -30.41 -14.35 -5.23
N ARG A 145 -30.79 -15.64 -5.25
CA ARG A 145 -31.18 -16.33 -6.51
C ARG A 145 -32.53 -15.80 -6.99
N THR A 146 -32.57 -14.52 -7.35
CA THR A 146 -33.42 -14.11 -8.47
C THR A 146 -32.84 -14.76 -9.72
N THR A 147 -33.67 -15.61 -10.31
CA THR A 147 -33.63 -16.11 -11.68
C THR A 147 -32.54 -15.51 -12.57
N ALA A 148 -31.72 -16.38 -13.16
CA ALA A 148 -30.74 -16.08 -14.18
C ALA A 148 -31.24 -15.06 -15.23
N SER A 149 -30.74 -13.82 -15.15
CA SER A 149 -30.48 -12.98 -16.33
C SER A 149 -29.54 -11.80 -16.06
N ASP A 150 -29.38 -11.32 -14.83
CA ASP A 150 -28.68 -10.05 -14.63
C ASP A 150 -27.57 -10.15 -13.59
N THR A 151 -26.33 -10.07 -14.08
CA THR A 151 -25.18 -9.60 -13.32
C THR A 151 -25.55 -8.30 -12.61
N ASP A 152 -25.72 -8.32 -11.29
CA ASP A 152 -25.91 -7.11 -10.51
C ASP A 152 -24.65 -6.25 -10.53
N TRP A 153 -24.62 -5.29 -11.46
CA TRP A 153 -23.71 -4.17 -11.46
C TRP A 153 -24.41 -2.98 -10.81
N TYR A 154 -24.03 -2.66 -9.56
CA TYR A 154 -24.35 -1.36 -9.00
C TYR A 154 -23.52 -0.27 -9.70
N VAL A 155 -24.09 0.38 -10.71
CA VAL A 155 -23.56 1.60 -11.30
C VAL A 155 -24.11 2.79 -10.51
N SER A 156 -23.35 3.31 -9.56
CA SER A 156 -23.65 4.65 -9.04
C SER A 156 -23.08 5.70 -10.00
N LYS A 157 -23.95 6.47 -10.64
CA LYS A 157 -23.57 7.80 -11.12
C LYS A 157 -23.37 8.68 -9.89
N GLU A 158 -22.15 9.12 -9.62
CA GLU A 158 -21.93 10.26 -8.71
C GLU A 158 -22.30 11.57 -9.42
N VAL A 159 -22.94 12.47 -8.65
CA VAL A 159 -23.21 13.88 -8.97
C VAL A 159 -21.97 14.71 -8.65
#